data_AF-A0A328U8G4-F1
#
_entry.id   AF-A0A328U8G4-F1
#
_cell.length_a   1.000
_cell.length_b   1.000
_cell.length_c   1.000
_cell.angle_alpha   90.00
_cell.angle_beta   90.00
_cell.angle_gamma   90.00
#
_symmetry.space_group_name_H-M   'P 1'
#
loop_
_entity.id
_entity.type
_entity.pdbx_description
1 polymer ?
#
loop_
_entity_poly.entity_id
_entity_poly.type
_entity_poly.pdbx_seq_one_letter_code
_entity_poly.pdbx_strand_id
1 'polypeptide(L)'
;MSESFEMIISQYEKLTDAEKIQVITVLSKHMDKPIQISISGLSLLNTDEIEIIKNTLNGIILTKENVPDIREAYERLRGTDLPRNISFGPRHD
;
A
#
# COMPACT_ATOMS: atom_id res chain seq x y z
N MET A 1 13.72 -17.13 4.35
CA MET A 1 14.27 -15.97 3.62
C MET A 1 13.95 -16.04 2.13
N SER A 2 14.26 -17.14 1.44
CA SER A 2 14.01 -17.31 0.01
C SER A 2 12.54 -17.11 -0.38
N GLU A 3 11.62 -17.72 0.37
CA GLU A 3 10.17 -17.61 0.16
C GLU A 3 9.66 -16.15 0.27
N SER A 4 10.30 -15.35 1.13
CA SER A 4 9.97 -13.93 1.30
C SER A 4 10.38 -13.10 0.09
N PHE A 5 11.50 -13.44 -0.56
CA PHE A 5 11.94 -12.77 -1.79
C PHE A 5 11.07 -13.11 -2.98
N GLU A 6 10.72 -14.37 -3.15
CA GLU A 6 9.82 -14.82 -4.22
C GLU A 6 8.45 -14.15 -4.10
N MET A 7 7.92 -14.04 -2.89
CA MET A 7 6.67 -13.36 -2.63
C MET A 7 6.77 -11.85 -2.95
N ILE A 8 7.84 -11.16 -2.56
CA ILE A 8 8.07 -9.74 -2.88
C ILE A 8 8.15 -9.52 -4.40
N ILE A 9 8.89 -10.37 -5.11
CA ILE A 9 9.05 -10.29 -6.56
C ILE A 9 7.70 -10.52 -7.24
N SER A 10 6.96 -11.55 -6.86
CA SER A 10 5.63 -11.84 -7.42
C SER A 10 4.65 -10.67 -7.21
N GLN A 11 4.66 -10.03 -6.04
CA GLN A 11 3.82 -8.87 -5.77
C GLN A 11 4.26 -7.65 -6.58
N TYR A 12 5.56 -7.44 -6.74
CA TYR A 12 6.10 -6.38 -7.57
C TYR A 12 5.77 -6.57 -9.06
N GLU A 13 5.76 -7.81 -9.56
CA GLU A 13 5.42 -8.10 -10.96
C GLU A 13 3.96 -7.78 -11.31
N LYS A 14 3.04 -7.91 -10.34
CA LYS A 14 1.62 -7.55 -10.49
C LYS A 14 1.36 -6.04 -10.61
N LEU A 15 2.36 -5.20 -10.31
CA LEU A 15 2.27 -3.75 -10.46
C LEU A 15 2.45 -3.34 -11.93
N THR A 16 1.85 -2.21 -12.29
CA THR A 16 2.06 -1.59 -13.61
C THR A 16 3.41 -0.88 -13.64
N ASP A 17 3.95 -0.59 -14.83
CA ASP A 17 5.25 0.06 -14.98
C ASP A 17 5.34 1.41 -14.25
N ALA A 18 4.26 2.19 -14.25
CA ALA A 18 4.18 3.45 -13.51
C ALA A 18 4.32 3.24 -11.98
N GLU A 19 3.65 2.22 -11.43
CA GLU A 19 3.71 1.89 -10.01
C GLU A 19 5.07 1.33 -9.62
N LYS A 20 5.66 0.50 -10.48
CA LYS A 20 7.02 -0.03 -10.33
C LYS A 20 8.04 1.10 -10.18
N ILE A 21 7.95 2.11 -11.05
CA ILE A 21 8.83 3.29 -11.00
C ILE A 21 8.60 4.09 -9.71
N GLN A 22 7.34 4.30 -9.30
CA GLN A 22 7.04 5.01 -8.05
C GLN A 22 7.57 4.27 -6.83
N VAL A 23 7.37 2.96 -6.75
CA VAL A 23 7.87 2.10 -5.66
C VAL A 23 9.39 2.19 -5.56
N ILE A 24 10.10 2.00 -6.67
CA ILE A 24 11.57 2.11 -6.66
C ILE A 24 12.00 3.51 -6.26
N THR A 25 11.33 4.56 -6.75
CA THR A 25 11.69 5.95 -6.43
C THR A 25 11.50 6.26 -4.94
N VAL A 26 10.36 5.87 -4.37
CA VAL A 26 10.05 6.10 -2.95
C VAL A 26 11.00 5.31 -2.06
N LEU A 27 11.23 4.03 -2.37
CA LEU A 27 12.11 3.19 -1.58
C LEU A 27 13.57 3.64 -1.69
N SER A 28 14.02 4.02 -2.88
CA SER A 28 15.37 4.56 -3.10
C SER A 28 15.58 5.85 -2.32
N LYS A 29 14.57 6.74 -2.29
CA LYS A 29 14.61 7.96 -1.49
C LYS A 29 14.58 7.69 0.02
N HIS A 30 13.81 6.70 0.47
CA HIS A 30 13.71 6.33 1.88
C HIS A 30 15.01 5.72 2.40
N MET A 31 15.69 4.91 1.58
CA MET A 31 16.90 4.20 1.97
C MET A 31 18.20 4.89 1.54
N ASP A 32 18.10 6.07 0.90
CA ASP A 32 19.21 6.85 0.34
C ASP A 32 20.15 6.02 -0.56
N LYS A 33 19.62 4.97 -1.20
CA LYS A 33 20.40 4.07 -2.06
C LYS A 33 19.55 3.48 -3.17
N PRO A 34 20.13 3.22 -4.35
CA PRO A 34 19.41 2.61 -5.45
C PRO A 34 18.94 1.20 -5.07
N ILE A 35 17.64 0.98 -5.09
CA ILE A 35 17.04 -0.33 -4.79
C ILE A 35 16.69 -1.06 -6.08
N GLN A 36 17.06 -2.34 -6.13
CA GLN A 36 16.67 -3.25 -7.20
C GLN A 36 15.80 -4.36 -6.61
N ILE A 37 14.54 -4.44 -7.05
CA ILE A 37 13.61 -5.51 -6.65
C ILE A 37 13.92 -6.76 -7.50
N SER A 38 14.92 -7.52 -7.06
CA SER A 38 15.38 -8.78 -7.67
C SER A 38 16.07 -9.61 -6.59
N ILE A 39 16.20 -10.92 -6.77
CA ILE A 39 16.81 -11.79 -5.73
C ILE A 39 18.21 -11.27 -5.32
N SER A 40 19.02 -10.88 -6.30
CA SER A 40 20.36 -10.32 -6.07
C SER A 40 20.32 -8.97 -5.34
N GLY A 41 19.34 -8.13 -5.64
CA GLY A 41 19.18 -6.81 -5.02
C GLY A 41 18.63 -6.91 -3.59
N LEU A 42 17.67 -7.80 -3.36
CA LEU A 42 17.06 -8.04 -2.04
C LEU A 42 18.04 -8.71 -1.07
N SER A 43 18.93 -9.58 -1.55
CA SER A 43 20.01 -10.17 -0.72
C SER A 43 21.04 -9.16 -0.22
N LEU A 44 21.13 -7.96 -0.84
CA LEU A 44 22.01 -6.88 -0.40
C LEU A 44 21.37 -6.00 0.69
N LEU A 45 20.09 -6.23 0.98
CA LEU A 45 19.32 -5.46 1.95
C LEU A 45 19.24 -6.20 3.29
N ASN A 46 19.12 -5.42 4.36
CA ASN A 46 18.92 -5.97 5.69
C ASN A 46 17.47 -6.42 5.89
N THR A 47 17.21 -7.23 6.91
CA THR A 47 15.86 -7.77 7.19
C THR A 47 14.81 -6.67 7.40
N ASP A 48 15.18 -5.57 8.06
CA ASP A 48 14.33 -4.39 8.23
C ASP A 48 13.94 -3.76 6.89
N GLU A 49 14.91 -3.60 6.00
CA GLU A 49 14.70 -3.02 4.68
C GLU A 49 13.80 -3.91 3.81
N ILE A 50 13.99 -5.23 3.90
CA ILE A 50 13.13 -6.22 3.24
C ILE A 50 11.69 -6.11 3.76
N GLU A 51 11.51 -5.90 5.07
CA GLU A 51 10.19 -5.72 5.68
C GLU A 51 9.51 -4.43 5.22
N ILE A 52 10.25 -3.32 5.13
CA ILE A 52 9.74 -2.05 4.60
C ILE A 52 9.25 -2.20 3.15
N ILE A 53 10.03 -2.89 2.31
CA ILE A 53 9.64 -3.17 0.91
C ILE A 53 8.36 -4.00 0.87
N LYS A 54 8.31 -5.07 1.66
CA LYS A 54 7.14 -5.94 1.76
C LYS A 54 5.89 -5.17 2.20
N ASN A 55 6.00 -4.35 3.25
CA ASN A 55 4.89 -3.56 3.77
C ASN A 55 4.42 -2.51 2.76
N THR A 56 5.35 -1.86 2.06
CA THR A 56 5.04 -0.88 1.01
C THR A 56 4.27 -1.54 -0.14
N LEU A 57 4.74 -2.67 -0.66
CA LEU A 57 4.06 -3.41 -1.72
C LEU A 57 2.67 -3.88 -1.27
N ASN A 58 2.58 -4.44 -0.06
CA ASN A 58 1.32 -4.90 0.50
C ASN A 58 0.32 -3.74 0.66
N GLY A 59 0.76 -2.57 1.15
CA GLY A 59 -0.08 -1.38 1.25
C GLY A 59 -0.62 -0.89 -0.09
N ILE A 60 0.22 -0.90 -1.13
CA ILE A 60 -0.20 -0.52 -2.49
C ILE A 60 -1.24 -1.50 -3.04
N ILE A 61 -1.01 -2.81 -2.88
CA ILE A 61 -1.94 -3.85 -3.33
C ILE A 61 -3.28 -3.75 -2.59
N LEU A 62 -3.25 -3.61 -1.26
CA LEU A 62 -4.45 -3.43 -0.44
C LEU A 62 -5.24 -2.18 -0.85
N THR A 63 -4.54 -1.08 -1.10
CA THR A 63 -5.17 0.15 -1.60
C THR A 63 -5.82 -0.10 -2.96
N LYS A 64 -5.17 -0.85 -3.85
CA LYS A 64 -5.70 -1.18 -5.18
C LYS A 64 -6.94 -2.10 -5.11
N GLU A 65 -6.96 -3.06 -4.19
CA GLU A 65 -8.09 -3.96 -3.97
C GLU A 65 -9.29 -3.26 -3.31
N ASN A 66 -9.05 -2.31 -2.39
CA ASN A 66 -10.11 -1.68 -1.58
C ASN A 66 -10.57 -0.30 -2.09
N VAL A 67 -9.78 0.39 -2.92
CA VAL A 67 -10.19 1.66 -3.56
C VAL A 67 -11.47 1.57 -4.39
N PRO A 68 -11.74 0.50 -5.18
CA PRO A 68 -13.03 0.38 -5.86
C PRO A 68 -14.21 0.33 -4.87
N ASP A 69 -14.04 -0.32 -3.71
CA ASP A 69 -15.08 -0.46 -2.69
C ASP A 69 -15.39 0.89 -2.00
N ILE A 70 -14.37 1.69 -1.69
CA ILE A 70 -14.54 3.02 -1.08
C ILE A 70 -15.20 4.00 -2.05
N ARG A 71 -14.85 3.95 -3.34
CA ARG A 71 -15.50 4.80 -4.35
C ARG A 71 -16.96 4.43 -4.54
N GLU A 72 -17.27 3.13 -4.61
CA GLU A 72 -18.64 2.64 -4.70
C GLU A 72 -19.45 3.02 -3.45
N ALA A 73 -18.87 2.90 -2.24
CA ALA A 73 -19.49 3.34 -1.00
C ALA A 73 -19.74 4.86 -0.98
N TYR A 74 -18.79 5.68 -1.46
CA TYR A 74 -18.98 7.13 -1.58
C TYR A 74 -20.03 7.50 -2.63
N GLU A 75 -20.13 6.78 -3.74
CA GLU A 75 -21.19 6.98 -4.73
C GLU A 75 -22.57 6.60 -4.16
N ARG A 76 -22.66 5.51 -3.37
CA ARG A 76 -23.88 5.14 -2.63
C ARG A 76 -24.25 6.19 -1.56
N LEU A 77 -23.26 6.82 -0.92
CA LEU A 77 -23.47 7.89 0.06
C LEU A 77 -23.79 9.25 -0.56
N ARG A 78 -23.35 9.53 -1.81
CA ARG A 78 -23.73 10.77 -2.53
C ARG A 78 -25.23 10.84 -2.87
N GLY A 79 -25.93 9.70 -2.89
CA GLY A 79 -27.38 9.61 -3.10
C GLY A 79 -28.20 9.59 -1.81
N THR A 80 -27.57 9.47 -0.65
CA THR A 80 -28.25 9.55 0.64
C THR A 80 -27.95 10.90 1.26
N ASP A 81 -29.00 11.71 1.41
CA ASP A 81 -28.99 12.98 2.13
C ASP A 81 -28.58 12.70 3.58
N LEU A 82 -27.27 12.67 3.83
CA LEU A 82 -26.72 12.48 5.17
C LEU A 82 -27.08 13.73 5.97
N PRO A 83 -27.83 13.59 7.09
CA PRO A 83 -28.19 14.74 7.89
C PRO A 83 -26.93 15.42 8.40
N ARG A 84 -26.73 16.68 7.98
CA ARG A 84 -25.54 17.51 8.22
C ARG A 84 -25.25 17.78 9.70
N ASN A 85 -26.09 17.31 10.63
CA ASN A 85 -25.94 17.50 12.06
C ASN A 85 -26.37 16.24 12.83
N ILE A 86 -25.40 15.45 13.28
CA ILE A 86 -25.63 14.45 14.32
C ILE A 86 -25.52 15.15 15.68
N SER A 87 -26.66 15.47 16.28
CA SER A 87 -26.68 15.91 17.68
C SER A 87 -26.56 14.68 18.56
N PHE A 88 -25.39 14.48 19.17
CA PHE A 88 -25.27 13.54 20.29
C PHE A 88 -26.06 14.13 21.46
N GLY A 89 -27.20 13.52 21.80
CA GLY A 89 -28.05 13.96 22.91
C GLY A 89 -27.28 14.04 24.23
N PRO A 90 -27.77 14.80 25.23
CA PRO A 90 -27.04 15.00 26.48
C PRO A 90 -26.91 13.67 27.22
N ARG A 91 -25.70 13.42 27.74
CA ARG A 91 -25.41 12.30 28.62
C ARG A 91 -26.32 12.40 29.85
N HIS A 92 -27.12 11.37 30.08
CA HIS A 92 -27.83 11.18 31.34
C HIS A 92 -26.88 10.39 32.25
N ASP A 93 -26.48 11.00 33.35
CA ASP A 93 -25.82 10.35 34.50
C ASP A 93 -26.91 10.04 35.53
#